data_AF-A0AAV0JBK6-F1
#
_entry.id   AF-A0AAV0JBK6-F1
#
_cell.length_a   1.000
_cell.length_b   1.000
_cell.length_c   1.000
_cell.angle_alpha   90.00
_cell.angle_beta   90.00
_cell.angle_gamma   90.00
#
_symmetry.space_group_name_H-M   'P 1'
#
loop_
_entity.id
_entity.type
_entity.pdbx_description
1 polymer ?
#
loop_
_entity_poly.entity_id
_entity_poly.type
_entity_poly.pdbx_seq_one_letter_code
_entity_poly.pdbx_strand_id
1 'polypeptide(L)'
;MKSGNLCADKKPAAVNWIHGRGKSVVCEAVIRGDVVNKVLKTSVQSLVELNKDKNLVGSAMAGALGGFNAHASNIVSAVYLATGQDPAQNVESSHCITLMESTNEGRDLHVSVTMPCIEVGTVGGGTQLASQAACLNLLGVKGACYEAPGANARRLATVVAGSVLAGELSLMSALAAGQLVKSHMKYNRSSKDVTTHNAAAAAAASS
;
A
#
# COMPACT_ATOMS: atom_id res chain seq x y z
N MET A 1 30.78 -12.72 -13.15
CA MET A 1 29.91 -11.60 -12.71
C MET A 1 28.79 -12.20 -11.85
N LYS A 2 28.64 -11.80 -10.56
CA LYS A 2 27.63 -12.42 -9.65
C LYS A 2 26.25 -11.74 -9.67
N SER A 3 26.15 -10.52 -10.20
CA SER A 3 24.88 -9.86 -10.53
C SER A 3 25.06 -9.02 -11.80
N GLY A 4 24.28 -9.32 -12.83
CA GLY A 4 24.26 -8.62 -14.12
C GLY A 4 23.07 -7.68 -14.28
N ASN A 5 22.46 -7.23 -13.17
CA ASN A 5 21.21 -6.46 -13.13
C ASN A 5 19.96 -7.15 -13.70
N LEU A 6 20.04 -8.39 -14.20
CA LEU A 6 18.87 -9.17 -14.64
C LEU A 6 17.99 -9.65 -13.47
N CYS A 7 18.54 -9.73 -12.25
CA CYS A 7 17.73 -9.87 -11.04
C CYS A 7 16.96 -8.58 -10.67
N ALA A 8 17.42 -7.43 -11.17
CA ALA A 8 16.95 -6.10 -10.83
C ALA A 8 16.62 -5.87 -9.34
N ASP A 9 17.66 -5.92 -8.49
CA ASP A 9 17.52 -5.57 -7.06
C ASP A 9 17.49 -4.06 -6.84
N LYS A 10 16.43 -3.51 -6.22
CA LYS A 10 16.27 -2.08 -5.89
C LYS A 10 16.17 -1.17 -7.10
N LYS A 11 15.76 -1.70 -8.24
CA LYS A 11 15.56 -0.96 -9.50
C LYS A 11 14.22 -1.36 -10.12
N PRO A 12 13.46 -0.41 -10.70
CA PRO A 12 12.24 -0.75 -11.42
C PRO A 12 12.60 -1.56 -12.67
N ALA A 13 12.04 -2.76 -12.82
CA ALA A 13 12.34 -3.63 -13.95
C ALA A 13 11.17 -4.55 -14.30
N ALA A 14 10.86 -4.64 -15.60
CA ALA A 14 9.73 -5.41 -16.09
C ALA A 14 9.88 -6.91 -15.81
N VAL A 15 11.12 -7.41 -15.74
CA VAL A 15 11.41 -8.80 -15.37
C VAL A 15 10.82 -9.16 -13.99
N ASN A 16 10.89 -8.25 -13.01
CA ASN A 16 10.33 -8.49 -11.67
C ASN A 16 8.80 -8.48 -11.69
N TRP A 17 8.20 -7.63 -12.53
CA TRP A 17 6.74 -7.58 -12.71
C TRP A 17 6.20 -8.84 -13.38
N ILE A 18 6.87 -9.31 -14.43
CA ILE A 18 6.40 -10.42 -15.29
C ILE A 18 6.72 -11.79 -14.67
N HIS A 19 7.95 -11.98 -14.21
CA HIS A 19 8.40 -13.28 -13.69
C HIS A 19 8.32 -13.38 -12.16
N GLY A 20 8.00 -12.28 -11.47
CA GLY A 20 8.00 -12.21 -10.02
C GLY A 20 9.41 -12.19 -9.42
N ARG A 21 9.49 -11.78 -8.15
CA ARG A 21 10.73 -11.80 -7.36
C ARG A 21 10.42 -11.84 -5.86
N GLY A 22 10.97 -12.79 -5.12
CA GLY A 22 10.61 -12.94 -3.71
C GLY A 22 9.30 -13.69 -3.54
N LYS A 23 8.21 -13.03 -3.12
CA LYS A 23 6.88 -13.63 -2.95
C LYS A 23 5.86 -12.92 -3.83
N SER A 24 5.18 -13.70 -4.67
CA SER A 24 4.00 -13.26 -5.41
C SER A 24 2.75 -13.53 -4.57
N VAL A 25 1.97 -12.50 -4.29
CA VAL A 25 0.80 -12.58 -3.41
C VAL A 25 -0.40 -11.91 -4.07
N VAL A 26 -1.55 -12.57 -4.00
CA VAL A 26 -2.86 -11.98 -4.31
C VAL A 26 -3.65 -11.92 -3.01
N CYS A 27 -4.32 -10.80 -2.77
CA CYS A 27 -5.26 -10.64 -1.67
C CYS A 27 -6.56 -10.05 -2.21
N GLU A 28 -7.69 -10.56 -1.76
CA GLU A 28 -9.01 -10.12 -2.20
C GLU A 28 -10.00 -10.04 -1.04
N ALA A 29 -11.04 -9.23 -1.22
CA ALA A 29 -12.16 -9.12 -0.28
C ALA A 29 -13.44 -8.71 -1.01
N VAL A 30 -14.58 -9.12 -0.47
CA VAL A 30 -15.90 -8.60 -0.85
C VAL A 30 -16.41 -7.68 0.25
N ILE A 31 -16.60 -6.41 -0.07
CA ILE A 31 -17.11 -5.39 0.83
C ILE A 31 -18.59 -5.17 0.53
N ARG A 32 -19.43 -5.40 1.53
CA ARG A 32 -20.87 -5.19 1.40
C ARG A 32 -21.20 -3.73 1.08
N GLY A 33 -22.19 -3.51 0.22
CA GLY A 33 -22.60 -2.16 -0.19
C GLY A 33 -22.98 -1.24 0.98
N ASP A 34 -23.55 -1.77 2.05
CA ASP A 34 -23.88 -0.99 3.24
C ASP A 34 -22.62 -0.52 4.00
N VAL A 35 -21.56 -1.32 4.01
CA VAL A 35 -20.25 -0.93 4.56
C VAL A 35 -19.59 0.13 3.68
N VAL A 36 -19.66 -0.01 2.36
CA VAL A 36 -19.14 1.00 1.41
C VAL A 36 -19.82 2.36 1.65
N ASN A 37 -21.14 2.37 1.77
CA ASN A 37 -21.87 3.62 2.03
C ASN A 37 -21.63 4.16 3.45
N LYS A 38 -21.72 3.32 4.49
CA LYS A 38 -21.69 3.77 5.89
C LYS A 38 -20.28 4.06 6.41
N VAL A 39 -19.27 3.28 6.01
CA VAL A 39 -17.89 3.42 6.51
C VAL A 39 -17.05 4.20 5.53
N LEU A 40 -17.07 3.81 4.25
CA LEU A 40 -16.22 4.40 3.22
C LEU A 40 -16.79 5.70 2.64
N LYS A 41 -18.06 6.02 2.95
CA LYS A 41 -18.75 7.27 2.57
C LYS A 41 -18.75 7.52 1.06
N THR A 42 -18.85 6.45 0.28
CA THR A 42 -18.89 6.48 -1.19
C THR A 42 -19.83 5.40 -1.72
N SER A 43 -19.89 5.23 -3.04
CA SER A 43 -20.67 4.18 -3.72
C SER A 43 -19.75 3.15 -4.39
N VAL A 44 -20.25 1.92 -4.57
CA VAL A 44 -19.54 0.86 -5.31
C VAL A 44 -19.19 1.33 -6.72
N GLN A 45 -20.15 1.94 -7.42
CA GLN A 45 -19.95 2.41 -8.79
C GLN A 45 -18.84 3.46 -8.88
N SER A 46 -18.83 4.44 -7.97
CA SER A 46 -17.81 5.49 -7.93
C SER A 46 -16.40 4.92 -7.69
N LEU A 47 -16.28 3.89 -6.84
CA LEU A 47 -15.01 3.20 -6.60
C LEU A 47 -14.52 2.45 -7.84
N VAL A 48 -15.41 1.71 -8.51
CA VAL A 48 -15.09 0.95 -9.73
C VAL A 48 -14.66 1.88 -10.85
N GLU A 49 -15.40 2.97 -11.10
CA GLU A 49 -15.07 3.98 -12.10
C GLU A 49 -13.73 4.66 -11.80
N LEU A 50 -13.55 5.15 -10.57
CA LEU A 50 -12.30 5.78 -10.17
C LEU A 50 -11.10 4.83 -10.29
N ASN A 51 -11.25 3.56 -9.94
CA ASN A 51 -10.16 2.59 -10.07
C ASN A 51 -9.76 2.39 -11.53
N LYS A 52 -10.74 2.29 -12.44
CA LYS A 52 -10.49 2.18 -13.88
C LYS A 52 -9.77 3.43 -14.39
N ASP A 53 -10.29 4.61 -14.10
CA ASP A 53 -9.75 5.86 -14.64
C ASP A 53 -8.37 6.19 -14.06
N LYS A 54 -8.18 5.99 -12.74
CA LYS A 54 -6.95 6.35 -12.04
C LYS A 54 -5.89 5.27 -12.13
N ASN A 55 -6.18 4.09 -11.59
CA ASN A 55 -5.16 3.05 -11.36
C ASN A 55 -4.85 2.26 -12.64
N LEU A 56 -5.78 2.20 -13.59
CA LEU A 56 -5.55 1.53 -14.87
C LEU A 56 -5.22 2.53 -15.97
N VAL A 57 -6.18 3.35 -16.41
CA VAL A 57 -6.01 4.27 -17.54
C VAL A 57 -4.95 5.33 -17.21
N GLY A 58 -5.06 5.99 -16.05
CA GLY A 58 -4.09 7.01 -15.62
C GLY A 58 -2.66 6.46 -15.52
N SER A 59 -2.48 5.30 -14.88
CA SER A 59 -1.16 4.64 -14.82
C SER A 59 -0.64 4.21 -16.19
N ALA A 60 -1.50 3.73 -17.09
CA ALA A 60 -1.13 3.40 -18.46
C ALA A 60 -0.68 4.64 -19.24
N MET A 61 -1.41 5.75 -19.13
CA MET A 61 -1.07 7.04 -19.75
C MET A 61 0.25 7.60 -19.20
N ALA A 62 0.55 7.35 -17.93
CA ALA A 62 1.80 7.76 -17.29
C ALA A 62 3.00 6.86 -17.66
N GLY A 63 2.80 5.75 -18.38
CA GLY A 63 3.85 4.76 -18.65
C GLY A 63 4.36 4.06 -17.38
N ALA A 64 3.50 3.91 -16.37
CA ALA A 64 3.89 3.32 -15.10
C ALA A 64 4.22 1.82 -15.24
N LEU A 65 5.36 1.40 -14.68
CA LEU A 65 5.77 0.00 -14.63
C LEU A 65 5.40 -0.61 -13.27
N GLY A 66 4.45 -1.55 -13.25
CA GLY A 66 3.98 -2.22 -12.03
C GLY A 66 3.23 -1.30 -11.05
N GLY A 67 2.98 -0.04 -11.42
CA GLY A 67 2.36 1.00 -10.60
C GLY A 67 0.87 1.19 -10.87
N PHE A 68 0.09 0.12 -10.91
CA PHE A 68 -1.36 0.16 -11.19
C PHE A 68 -2.18 0.19 -9.88
N ASN A 69 -1.79 1.09 -8.97
CA ASN A 69 -2.34 1.19 -7.61
C ASN A 69 -2.36 2.66 -7.15
N ALA A 70 -2.97 2.91 -5.99
CA ALA A 70 -3.06 4.25 -5.43
C ALA A 70 -1.84 4.65 -4.61
N HIS A 71 -1.46 3.84 -3.63
CA HIS A 71 -0.35 4.13 -2.70
C HIS A 71 0.24 2.90 -2.02
N ALA A 72 0.36 1.76 -2.73
CA ALA A 72 0.94 0.54 -2.17
C ALA A 72 2.32 0.77 -1.52
N SER A 73 3.14 1.63 -2.14
CA SER A 73 4.44 2.08 -1.65
C SER A 73 4.42 2.66 -0.23
N ASN A 74 3.38 3.42 0.14
CA ASN A 74 3.25 3.98 1.50
C ASN A 74 3.12 2.87 2.54
N ILE A 75 2.24 1.90 2.27
CA ILE A 75 1.96 0.80 3.20
C ILE A 75 3.15 -0.14 3.29
N VAL A 76 3.75 -0.51 2.15
CA VAL A 76 4.95 -1.34 2.10
C VAL A 76 6.07 -0.69 2.91
N SER A 77 6.36 0.59 2.67
CA SER A 77 7.40 1.31 3.41
C SER A 77 7.14 1.34 4.92
N ALA A 78 5.90 1.60 5.35
CA ALA A 78 5.55 1.62 6.77
C ALA A 78 5.76 0.26 7.44
N VAL A 79 5.29 -0.82 6.81
CA VAL A 79 5.48 -2.18 7.33
C VAL A 79 6.96 -2.56 7.33
N TYR A 80 7.71 -2.18 6.29
CA TYR A 80 9.13 -2.50 6.15
C TYR A 80 9.97 -1.86 7.25
N LEU A 81 9.75 -0.57 7.50
CA LEU A 81 10.42 0.16 8.57
C LEU A 81 10.07 -0.42 9.96
N ALA A 82 8.79 -0.72 10.20
CA ALA A 82 8.33 -1.27 11.47
C ALA A 82 8.88 -2.69 11.72
N THR A 83 9.03 -3.51 10.69
CA THR A 83 9.40 -4.93 10.82
C THR A 83 10.87 -5.22 10.46
N GLY A 84 11.67 -4.19 10.20
CA GLY A 84 13.11 -4.33 9.96
C GLY A 84 13.50 -4.95 8.62
N GLN A 85 12.69 -4.71 7.60
CA GLN A 85 13.00 -5.08 6.22
C GLN A 85 13.94 -4.05 5.58
N ASP A 86 14.39 -4.30 4.35
CA ASP A 86 15.21 -3.35 3.59
C ASP A 86 14.31 -2.32 2.88
N PRO A 87 14.29 -1.04 3.30
CA PRO A 87 13.39 -0.04 2.73
C PRO A 87 13.70 0.27 1.26
N ALA A 88 14.92 0.02 0.79
CA ALA A 88 15.28 0.25 -0.61
C ALA A 88 14.56 -0.73 -1.55
N GLN A 89 14.17 -1.91 -1.04
CA GLN A 89 13.41 -2.90 -1.81
C GLN A 89 11.93 -2.51 -1.99
N ASN A 90 11.49 -1.37 -1.44
CA ASN A 90 10.18 -0.82 -1.72
C ASN A 90 9.99 -0.50 -3.21
N VAL A 91 11.07 -0.24 -3.96
CA VAL A 91 11.02 0.06 -5.41
C VAL A 91 10.31 -1.05 -6.17
N GLU A 92 10.64 -2.31 -5.90
CA GLU A 92 10.05 -3.49 -6.50
C GLU A 92 8.91 -4.06 -5.65
N SER A 93 9.02 -4.05 -4.32
CA SER A 93 8.02 -4.65 -3.44
C SER A 93 6.68 -3.90 -3.44
N SER A 94 6.66 -2.65 -3.90
CA SER A 94 5.44 -1.87 -4.07
C SER A 94 4.75 -2.05 -5.43
N HIS A 95 5.32 -2.87 -6.33
CA HIS A 95 4.61 -3.24 -7.55
C HIS A 95 3.30 -3.93 -7.19
N CYS A 96 2.21 -3.33 -7.64
CA CYS A 96 0.86 -3.72 -7.27
C CYS A 96 -0.11 -3.30 -8.37
N ILE A 97 -1.01 -4.21 -8.72
CA ILE A 97 -2.23 -3.89 -9.47
C ILE A 97 -3.44 -4.03 -8.55
N THR A 98 -4.21 -2.96 -8.46
CA THR A 98 -5.46 -2.90 -7.70
C THR A 98 -6.63 -3.00 -8.66
N LEU A 99 -7.50 -4.00 -8.46
CA LEU A 99 -8.70 -4.19 -9.26
C LEU A 99 -9.93 -4.05 -8.35
N MET A 100 -10.96 -3.41 -8.89
CA MET A 100 -12.24 -3.19 -8.23
C MET A 100 -13.35 -3.49 -9.21
N GLU A 101 -14.24 -4.38 -8.80
CA GLU A 101 -15.37 -4.84 -9.61
C GLU A 101 -16.65 -4.82 -8.78
N SER A 102 -17.77 -4.53 -9.42
CA SER A 102 -19.05 -4.65 -8.77
C SER A 102 -19.50 -6.12 -8.82
N THR A 103 -19.99 -6.62 -7.70
CA THR A 103 -20.48 -8.00 -7.56
C THR A 103 -21.89 -7.98 -6.96
N ASN A 104 -22.54 -9.15 -6.91
CA ASN A 104 -23.88 -9.29 -6.36
C ASN A 104 -24.88 -8.30 -6.98
N GLU A 105 -24.96 -8.28 -8.32
CA GLU A 105 -25.82 -7.38 -9.11
C GLU A 105 -25.52 -5.89 -8.90
N GLY A 106 -24.27 -5.55 -8.61
CA GLY A 106 -23.84 -4.17 -8.40
C GLY A 106 -23.96 -3.67 -6.96
N ARG A 107 -24.41 -4.54 -6.03
CA ARG A 107 -24.62 -4.16 -4.63
C ARG A 107 -23.34 -4.14 -3.81
N ASP A 108 -22.42 -5.04 -4.09
CA ASP A 108 -21.21 -5.22 -3.31
C ASP A 108 -19.97 -4.92 -4.14
N LEU A 109 -18.87 -4.62 -3.47
CA LEU A 109 -17.58 -4.34 -4.10
C LEU A 109 -16.66 -5.55 -3.90
N HIS A 110 -16.21 -6.16 -4.99
CA HIS A 110 -15.02 -7.01 -4.98
C HIS A 110 -13.79 -6.11 -5.18
N VAL A 111 -12.80 -6.28 -4.31
CA VAL A 111 -11.52 -5.59 -4.42
C VAL A 111 -10.40 -6.61 -4.31
N SER A 112 -9.38 -6.47 -5.14
CA SER A 112 -8.17 -7.29 -5.06
C SER A 112 -6.92 -6.47 -5.31
N VAL A 113 -5.82 -6.94 -4.72
CA VAL A 113 -4.47 -6.47 -4.99
C VAL A 113 -3.59 -7.65 -5.38
N THR A 114 -2.80 -7.48 -6.43
CA THR A 114 -1.81 -8.47 -6.86
C THR A 114 -0.42 -7.84 -6.81
N MET A 115 0.45 -8.44 -6.01
CA MET A 115 1.81 -7.96 -5.74
C MET A 115 2.81 -9.07 -6.10
N PRO A 116 3.41 -9.05 -7.30
CA PRO A 116 4.19 -10.17 -7.81
C PRO A 116 5.60 -10.28 -7.21
N CYS A 117 6.11 -9.20 -6.59
CA CYS A 117 7.51 -9.13 -6.18
C CYS A 117 7.75 -8.60 -4.75
N ILE A 118 7.03 -9.11 -3.76
CA ILE A 118 7.24 -8.74 -2.35
C ILE A 118 8.51 -9.41 -1.82
N GLU A 119 9.50 -8.60 -1.43
CA GLU A 119 10.73 -9.07 -0.80
C GLU A 119 10.75 -8.83 0.70
N VAL A 120 10.45 -9.89 1.45
CA VAL A 120 10.45 -9.86 2.92
C VAL A 120 11.16 -11.05 3.54
N GLY A 121 11.67 -10.84 4.75
CA GLY A 121 12.32 -11.84 5.59
C GLY A 121 11.97 -11.65 7.06
N THR A 122 12.06 -12.73 7.83
CA THR A 122 11.77 -12.75 9.28
C THR A 122 12.99 -13.10 10.13
N VAL A 123 14.13 -13.34 9.46
CA VAL A 123 15.45 -13.67 10.01
C VAL A 123 16.51 -12.86 9.26
N GLY A 124 17.52 -12.36 9.98
CA GLY A 124 18.63 -11.60 9.40
C GLY A 124 18.34 -10.11 9.21
N GLY A 125 19.38 -9.35 8.84
CA GLY A 125 19.28 -7.90 8.63
C GLY A 125 18.72 -7.13 9.84
N GLY A 126 17.87 -6.15 9.56
CA GLY A 126 17.22 -5.29 10.57
C GLY A 126 16.22 -6.02 11.46
N THR A 127 15.80 -7.23 11.10
CA THR A 127 14.82 -8.01 11.88
C THR A 127 15.34 -8.44 13.26
N GLN A 128 16.65 -8.32 13.52
CA GLN A 128 17.28 -8.68 14.79
C GLN A 128 17.22 -7.56 15.84
N LEU A 129 16.97 -6.31 15.41
CA LEU A 129 16.85 -5.17 16.31
C LEU A 129 15.63 -5.34 17.21
N ALA A 130 15.75 -4.98 18.49
CA ALA A 130 14.72 -5.25 19.50
C ALA A 130 13.34 -4.69 19.13
N SER A 131 13.28 -3.45 18.64
CA SER A 131 12.02 -2.80 18.25
C SER A 131 11.34 -3.50 17.07
N GLN A 132 12.10 -3.77 16.01
CA GLN A 132 11.61 -4.45 14.81
C GLN A 132 11.22 -5.90 15.12
N ALA A 133 11.98 -6.57 16.00
CA ALA A 133 11.65 -7.89 16.49
C ALA A 133 10.32 -7.91 17.25
N ALA A 134 10.03 -6.89 18.07
CA ALA A 134 8.76 -6.75 18.77
C ALA A 134 7.58 -6.61 17.78
N CYS A 135 7.72 -5.83 16.72
CA CYS A 135 6.69 -5.73 15.67
C CYS A 135 6.47 -7.07 14.94
N LEU A 136 7.53 -7.81 14.63
CA LEU A 136 7.42 -9.15 14.04
C LEU A 136 6.78 -10.16 15.00
N ASN A 137 7.03 -10.04 16.31
CA ASN A 137 6.39 -10.86 17.34
C ASN A 137 4.89 -10.55 17.45
N LEU A 138 4.49 -9.28 17.37
CA LEU A 138 3.07 -8.87 17.35
C LEU A 138 2.33 -9.50 16.18
N LEU A 139 2.98 -9.61 15.03
CA LEU A 139 2.44 -10.28 13.84
C LEU A 139 2.53 -11.82 13.91
N GLY A 140 3.19 -12.39 14.93
CA GLY A 140 3.38 -13.82 15.11
C GLY A 140 4.32 -14.48 14.09
N VAL A 141 5.23 -13.70 13.48
CA VAL A 141 6.08 -14.17 12.37
C VAL A 141 7.57 -14.00 12.64
N LYS A 142 8.00 -13.70 13.87
CA LYS A 142 9.43 -13.54 14.17
C LYS A 142 10.19 -14.86 14.01
N GLY A 143 11.37 -14.79 13.40
CA GLY A 143 12.30 -15.90 13.38
C GLY A 143 12.04 -16.92 12.28
N ALA A 144 12.81 -18.02 12.33
CA ALA A 144 12.64 -19.15 11.44
C ALA A 144 11.48 -20.02 11.93
N CYS A 145 10.70 -20.57 11.01
CA CYS A 145 9.76 -21.64 11.32
C CYS A 145 10.48 -22.98 11.04
N TYR A 146 10.74 -23.76 12.08
CA TYR A 146 11.48 -25.03 11.97
C TYR A 146 10.62 -26.15 11.35
N GLU A 147 9.32 -26.15 11.63
CA GLU A 147 8.37 -27.14 11.06
C GLU A 147 8.13 -26.90 9.57
N ALA A 148 8.10 -25.63 9.14
CA ALA A 148 7.86 -25.25 7.76
C ALA A 148 8.76 -24.07 7.34
N PRO A 149 9.98 -24.33 6.84
CA PRO A 149 10.89 -23.28 6.40
C PRO A 149 10.22 -22.26 5.46
N GLY A 150 10.41 -20.97 5.80
CA GLY A 150 9.84 -19.84 5.07
C GLY A 150 8.36 -19.53 5.36
N ALA A 151 7.66 -20.30 6.22
CA ALA A 151 6.25 -20.03 6.53
C ALA A 151 6.03 -18.64 7.13
N ASN A 152 6.87 -18.22 8.07
CA ASN A 152 6.83 -16.89 8.67
C ASN A 152 7.01 -15.77 7.63
N ALA A 153 7.96 -15.92 6.71
CA ALA A 153 8.17 -14.94 5.64
C ALA A 153 7.00 -14.90 4.63
N ARG A 154 6.38 -16.06 4.32
CA ARG A 154 5.15 -16.10 3.51
C ARG A 154 4.00 -15.40 4.23
N ARG A 155 3.83 -15.64 5.53
CA ARG A 155 2.80 -14.99 6.35
C ARG A 155 3.00 -13.48 6.41
N LEU A 156 4.23 -13.01 6.58
CA LEU A 156 4.55 -11.59 6.54
C LEU A 156 4.21 -10.97 5.17
N ALA A 157 4.51 -11.65 4.06
CA ALA A 157 4.13 -11.18 2.73
C ALA A 157 2.60 -11.06 2.56
N THR A 158 1.83 -12.01 3.12
CA THR A 158 0.36 -11.90 3.16
C THR A 158 -0.13 -10.72 3.99
N VAL A 159 0.52 -10.44 5.14
CA VAL A 159 0.21 -9.27 5.96
C VAL A 159 0.47 -7.97 5.21
N VAL A 160 1.59 -7.89 4.48
CA VAL A 160 1.92 -6.74 3.62
C VAL A 160 0.82 -6.54 2.57
N ALA A 161 0.48 -7.58 1.80
CA ALA A 161 -0.54 -7.48 0.75
C ALA A 161 -1.93 -7.13 1.32
N GLY A 162 -2.35 -7.74 2.43
CA GLY A 162 -3.61 -7.42 3.09
C GLY A 162 -3.65 -5.98 3.63
N SER A 163 -2.53 -5.48 4.15
CA SER A 163 -2.41 -4.09 4.59
C SER A 163 -2.50 -3.13 3.40
N VAL A 164 -1.87 -3.48 2.27
CA VAL A 164 -1.97 -2.71 1.01
C VAL A 164 -3.41 -2.68 0.55
N LEU A 165 -4.13 -3.81 0.50
CA LEU A 165 -5.55 -3.85 0.14
C LEU A 165 -6.40 -2.91 1.01
N ALA A 166 -6.20 -2.95 2.32
CA ALA A 166 -6.91 -2.06 3.24
C ALA A 166 -6.58 -0.58 2.99
N GLY A 167 -5.30 -0.26 2.76
CA GLY A 167 -4.86 1.08 2.41
C GLY A 167 -5.46 1.57 1.09
N GLU A 168 -5.43 0.73 0.05
CA GLU A 168 -6.00 1.02 -1.27
C GLU A 168 -7.49 1.31 -1.16
N LEU A 169 -8.24 0.45 -0.47
CA LEU A 169 -9.68 0.64 -0.25
C LEU A 169 -9.95 1.98 0.45
N SER A 170 -9.20 2.31 1.49
CA SER A 170 -9.38 3.55 2.24
C SER A 170 -9.07 4.80 1.41
N LEU A 171 -7.95 4.81 0.67
CA LEU A 171 -7.53 5.99 -0.09
C LEU A 171 -8.44 6.21 -1.31
N MET A 172 -8.78 5.13 -2.03
CA MET A 172 -9.71 5.19 -3.16
C MET A 172 -11.09 5.67 -2.73
N SER A 173 -11.54 5.28 -1.54
CA SER A 173 -12.80 5.77 -0.97
C SER A 173 -12.76 7.26 -0.65
N ALA A 174 -11.66 7.73 -0.06
CA ALA A 174 -11.47 9.16 0.23
C ALA A 174 -11.39 10.01 -1.07
N LEU A 175 -10.77 9.48 -2.13
CA LEU A 175 -10.76 10.09 -3.46
C LEU A 175 -12.18 10.17 -4.04
N ALA A 176 -12.88 9.03 -4.08
CA ALA A 176 -14.21 8.93 -4.67
C ALA A 176 -15.25 9.80 -3.93
N ALA A 177 -15.10 9.98 -2.63
CA ALA A 177 -15.95 10.86 -1.82
C ALA A 177 -15.56 12.37 -1.92
N GLY A 178 -14.53 12.74 -2.68
CA GLY A 178 -14.03 14.11 -2.76
C GLY A 178 -13.42 14.63 -1.46
N GLN A 179 -13.01 13.73 -0.55
CA GLN A 179 -12.58 14.09 0.80
C GLN A 179 -11.08 14.32 0.95
N LEU A 180 -10.26 14.06 -0.09
CA LEU A 180 -8.82 14.05 0.07
C LEU A 180 -8.21 15.36 0.56
N VAL A 181 -8.70 16.49 0.05
CA VAL A 181 -8.24 17.82 0.47
C VAL A 181 -8.62 18.09 1.94
N LYS A 182 -9.81 17.67 2.38
CA LYS A 182 -10.27 17.84 3.78
C LYS A 182 -9.50 16.93 4.74
N SER A 183 -9.23 15.68 4.35
CA SER A 183 -8.52 14.69 5.20
C SER A 183 -7.03 15.02 5.34
N HIS A 184 -6.36 15.46 4.27
CA HIS A 184 -4.97 15.94 4.35
C HIS A 184 -4.83 17.17 5.24
N MET A 185 -5.75 18.14 5.12
CA MET A 185 -5.74 19.34 5.97
C MET A 185 -6.04 19.06 7.44
N LYS A 186 -6.83 18.02 7.74
CA LYS A 186 -7.22 17.68 9.12
C LYS A 186 -6.20 16.80 9.86
N TYR A 187 -5.53 15.88 9.16
CA TYR A 187 -4.67 14.87 9.81
C TYR A 187 -3.20 14.96 9.43
N ASN A 188 -2.85 15.59 8.30
CA ASN A 188 -1.45 15.69 7.84
C ASN A 188 -0.86 17.11 8.00
N ARG A 189 -1.66 18.08 8.46
CA ARG A 189 -1.20 19.39 8.94
C ARG A 189 -1.61 19.55 10.40
N SER A 190 -0.64 19.84 11.26
CA SER A 190 -0.92 20.26 12.64
C SER A 190 -1.75 21.54 12.59
N SER A 191 -2.88 21.57 13.29
CA SER A 191 -3.72 22.77 13.44
C SER A 191 -2.97 23.95 14.08
N LYS A 192 -1.80 23.72 14.67
CA LYS A 192 -0.90 24.78 15.17
C LYS A 192 -0.27 25.61 14.04
N ASP A 193 -0.04 25.05 12.86
CA ASP A 193 0.65 25.75 11.75
C ASP A 193 -0.29 26.65 10.93
N VAL A 194 -1.61 26.43 11.03
CA VAL A 194 -2.61 27.23 10.31
C VAL A 194 -2.93 28.54 11.06
N THR A 195 -2.88 28.53 12.40
CA THR A 195 -3.13 29.72 13.22
C THR A 195 -1.99 30.74 13.21
N THR A 196 -0.74 30.30 13.05
CA THR A 196 0.43 31.20 13.03
C THR A 196 0.54 31.99 11.73
N HIS A 197 0.19 31.41 10.58
CA HIS A 197 0.22 32.12 9.30
C HIS A 197 -0.85 33.22 9.17
N ASN A 198 -2.07 32.98 9.69
CA ASN A 198 -3.14 33.99 9.62
C ASN A 198 -2.91 35.17 10.57
N ALA A 199 -2.29 34.94 11.73
CA ALA A 199 -1.93 36.02 12.67
C ALA A 199 -0.79 36.90 12.12
N ALA A 200 0.21 36.29 11.47
CA ALA A 200 1.33 37.03 10.85
C ALA A 200 0.89 37.85 9.63
N ALA A 201 -0.02 37.32 8.80
CA ALA A 201 -0.56 38.04 7.65
C ALA A 201 -1.47 39.21 8.05
N ALA A 202 -2.24 39.07 9.15
CA ALA A 202 -3.06 40.16 9.67
C ALA A 202 -2.23 41.31 10.26
N ALA A 203 -1.09 41.01 10.90
CA ALA A 203 -0.19 42.02 11.45
C ALA A 203 0.57 42.81 10.37
N ALA A 204 0.91 42.17 9.24
CA ALA A 204 1.60 42.81 8.13
C ALA A 204 0.69 43.69 7.25
N ALA A 205 -0.63 43.50 7.32
CA ALA A 205 -1.60 44.34 6.61
C ALA A 205 -2.00 45.61 7.39
N SER A 206 -1.54 45.75 8.64
CA SER A 206 -1.81 46.88 9.53
C SER A 206 -0.62 47.82 9.75
N SER A 207 0.46 47.66 8.98
CA SER A 207 1.67 48.51 8.97
C SER A 207 1.90 49.09 7.59
#